data_AF-A0ABC8V3B7-F1
#
_entry.id   AF-A0ABC8V3B7-F1
#
_cell.length_a   1.000
_cell.length_b   1.000
_cell.length_c   1.000
_cell.angle_alpha   90.00
_cell.angle_beta   90.00
_cell.angle_gamma   90.00
#
_symmetry.space_group_name_H-M   'P 1'
#
loop_
_entity.id
_entity.type
_entity.pdbx_description
1 polymer ?
#
loop_
_entity_poly.entity_id
_entity_poly.type
_entity_poly.pdbx_seq_one_letter_code
_entity_poly.pdbx_strand_id
1 'polypeptide(L)'
;MTSDETPIQTHHSRTVLRSAIASRLLLINLFILWRSLLTPYDTSASINPNCLSTNSTNSSPPPVAFPRISSAIENSIVWDSVYFVRIAQCGYEYEQSYAFLPLLPLCISLLSRTVFVPLVPLIGQRAVLGLSGYVLNNIAFVFAALYLYRLSIIILKDPEAALRASILFCFNPASIFYSSIYSENLYALLSIGGLYHLMSGTCNFATLWLALSGSARSNGVLNAGYICFQTMHQAYDAFFVRKHAYVSFLADNLYMDLAPQSHFTSSILVLGYHSPALGP
;
A
#
# COMPACT_ATOMS: atom_id res chain seq x y z
N MET A 1 -3.70 16.93 9.37
CA MET A 1 -4.37 16.98 10.67
C MET A 1 -4.06 15.65 11.36
N THR A 2 -3.00 15.62 12.16
CA THR A 2 -2.62 14.44 12.94
C THR A 2 -3.58 14.35 14.11
N SER A 3 -4.52 13.41 14.06
CA SER A 3 -5.26 12.97 15.24
C SER A 3 -4.25 12.61 16.33
N ASP A 4 -4.40 13.17 17.54
CA ASP A 4 -3.60 12.80 18.71
C ASP A 4 -3.70 11.28 18.92
N GLU A 5 -2.66 10.55 18.51
CA GLU A 5 -2.56 9.12 18.80
C GLU A 5 -2.48 8.94 20.32
N THR A 6 -3.35 8.09 20.86
CA THR A 6 -3.28 7.80 22.29
C THR A 6 -1.96 7.07 22.61
N PRO A 7 -1.42 7.19 23.84
CA PRO A 7 -0.18 6.50 24.23
C PRO A 7 -0.20 4.99 23.94
N ILE A 8 -1.37 4.38 24.08
CA ILE A 8 -1.63 2.96 23.77
C ILE A 8 -1.44 2.69 22.26
N GLN A 9 -2.01 3.52 21.40
CA GLN A 9 -1.88 3.37 19.94
C GLN A 9 -0.45 3.56 19.46
N THR A 10 0.29 4.51 20.04
CA THR A 10 1.71 4.69 19.73
C THR A 10 2.54 3.49 20.19
N HIS A 11 2.25 2.94 21.38
CA HIS A 11 2.90 1.71 21.85
C HIS A 11 2.61 0.54 20.91
N HIS A 12 1.35 0.33 20.53
CA HIS A 12 0.95 -0.74 19.62
C HIS A 12 1.58 -0.57 18.23
N SER A 13 1.64 0.64 17.69
CA SER A 13 2.30 0.93 16.41
C SER A 13 3.79 0.55 16.43
N ARG A 14 4.48 0.84 17.54
CA ARG A 14 5.89 0.41 17.73
C ARG A 14 6.00 -1.11 17.81
N THR A 15 5.06 -1.79 18.46
CA THR A 15 5.01 -3.25 18.51
C THR A 15 4.81 -3.82 17.10
N VAL A 16 3.85 -3.31 16.33
CA VAL A 16 3.60 -3.73 14.94
C VAL A 16 4.85 -3.51 14.08
N LEU A 17 5.50 -2.35 14.18
CA LEU A 17 6.75 -2.07 13.45
C LEU A 17 7.83 -3.10 13.77
N ARG A 18 8.07 -3.37 15.06
CA ARG A 18 9.06 -4.35 15.51
C ARG A 18 8.71 -5.76 15.03
N SER A 19 7.46 -6.17 15.13
CA SER A 19 6.99 -7.48 14.67
C SER A 19 7.10 -7.62 13.14
N ALA A 20 6.77 -6.59 12.37
CA ALA A 20 6.90 -6.59 10.93
C ALA A 20 8.37 -6.75 10.52
N ILE A 21 9.28 -5.95 11.08
CA ILE A 21 10.72 -6.07 10.83
C ILE A 21 11.24 -7.45 11.24
N ALA A 22 10.90 -7.90 12.46
CA ALA A 22 11.33 -9.20 12.97
C ALA A 22 10.86 -10.35 12.08
N SER A 23 9.62 -10.31 11.58
CA SER A 23 9.11 -11.34 10.67
C SER A 23 9.86 -11.39 9.34
N ARG A 24 10.24 -10.22 8.78
CA ARG A 24 11.04 -10.16 7.55
C ARG A 24 12.45 -10.70 7.75
N LEU A 25 13.11 -10.29 8.83
CA LEU A 25 14.44 -10.80 9.19
C LEU A 25 14.39 -12.31 9.43
N LEU A 26 13.38 -12.82 10.12
CA LEU A 26 13.19 -14.26 10.35
C LEU A 26 13.09 -15.02 9.02
N LEU A 27 12.27 -14.54 8.08
CA LEU A 27 12.10 -15.20 6.79
C LEU A 27 13.35 -15.14 5.91
N ILE A 28 14.07 -14.03 5.91
CA ILE A 28 15.34 -13.91 5.19
C ILE A 28 16.38 -14.89 5.77
N ASN A 29 16.48 -14.97 7.10
CA ASN A 29 17.38 -15.94 7.75
C ASN A 29 16.98 -17.38 7.43
N LEU A 30 15.69 -17.69 7.48
CA LEU A 30 15.17 -19.02 7.14
C LEU A 30 15.46 -19.37 5.67
N PHE A 31 15.28 -18.41 4.76
CA PHE A 31 15.62 -18.58 3.35
C PHE A 31 17.11 -18.88 3.15
N ILE A 32 17.99 -18.11 3.79
CA ILE A 32 19.45 -18.33 3.73
C ILE A 32 19.81 -19.70 4.30
N LEU A 33 19.23 -20.07 5.45
CA LEU A 33 19.44 -21.37 6.08
C LEU A 33 19.04 -22.50 5.13
N TRP A 34 17.83 -22.47 4.56
CA TRP A 34 17.40 -23.53 3.65
C TRP A 34 18.23 -23.62 2.38
N ARG A 35 18.64 -22.48 1.81
CA ARG A 35 19.55 -22.45 0.66
C ARG A 35 20.94 -23.00 0.97
N SER A 36 21.36 -22.97 2.24
CA SER A 36 22.63 -23.57 2.68
C SER A 36 22.53 -25.08 2.93
N LEU A 37 21.35 -25.57 3.29
CA LEU A 37 21.10 -26.98 3.60
C LEU A 37 20.66 -27.79 2.37
N LEU A 38 19.95 -27.16 1.44
CA LEU A 38 19.28 -27.82 0.33
C LEU A 38 19.64 -27.15 -1.00
N THR A 39 19.91 -27.96 -2.01
CA THR A 39 20.01 -27.49 -3.39
C THR A 39 18.59 -27.26 -3.95
N PRO A 40 18.25 -26.03 -4.38
CA PRO A 40 16.94 -25.76 -4.94
C PRO A 40 16.76 -26.52 -6.27
N TYR A 41 15.58 -27.12 -6.46
CA TYR A 41 15.18 -27.74 -7.75
C TYR A 41 14.82 -26.70 -8.83
N ASP A 42 14.92 -25.41 -8.51
CA ASP A 42 14.48 -24.34 -9.39
C ASP A 42 15.47 -24.11 -10.55
N THR A 43 14.94 -24.12 -11.77
CA THR A 43 15.70 -23.82 -13.00
C THR A 43 15.52 -22.38 -13.47
N SER A 44 14.57 -21.63 -12.91
CA SER A 44 14.27 -20.28 -13.36
C SER A 44 15.41 -19.29 -13.09
N ALA A 45 16.19 -19.50 -12.02
CA ALA A 45 17.37 -18.69 -11.70
C ALA A 45 18.40 -18.63 -12.84
N SER A 46 18.53 -19.68 -13.65
CA SER A 46 19.50 -19.75 -14.74
C SER A 46 19.05 -19.01 -16.01
N ILE A 47 17.78 -18.57 -16.07
CA ILE A 47 17.22 -17.85 -17.22
C ILE A 47 17.67 -16.39 -17.20
N ASN A 48 18.82 -16.13 -17.81
CA ASN A 48 19.40 -14.79 -17.94
C ASN A 48 20.08 -14.57 -19.31
N PRO A 49 19.37 -14.66 -20.44
CA PRO A 49 19.93 -14.28 -21.74
C PRO A 49 20.11 -12.76 -21.82
N ASN A 50 20.98 -12.30 -22.72
CA ASN A 50 21.21 -10.88 -22.96
C ASN A 50 19.93 -10.16 -23.41
N CYS A 51 19.83 -8.86 -23.09
CA CYS A 51 18.73 -8.02 -23.57
C CYS A 51 18.80 -7.88 -25.11
N LEU A 52 17.64 -7.94 -25.78
CA LEU A 52 17.48 -7.80 -27.23
C LEU A 52 17.94 -6.44 -27.77
N SER A 53 17.82 -5.39 -26.96
CA SER A 53 18.24 -4.03 -27.32
C SER A 53 19.76 -3.83 -27.30
N THR A 54 20.51 -4.76 -26.71
CA THR A 54 21.97 -4.68 -26.64
C THR A 54 22.54 -5.30 -27.91
N ASN A 55 23.10 -4.47 -28.81
CA ASN A 55 23.90 -4.99 -29.92
C ASN A 55 24.96 -5.91 -29.34
N SER A 56 24.95 -7.18 -29.76
CA SER A 56 25.77 -8.28 -29.27
C SER A 56 27.27 -8.01 -29.46
N THR A 57 27.81 -7.13 -28.64
CA THR A 57 29.23 -7.09 -28.36
C THR A 57 29.43 -8.10 -27.24
N ASN A 58 30.25 -9.11 -27.50
CA ASN A 58 30.66 -10.11 -26.50
C ASN A 58 31.58 -9.44 -25.47
N SER A 59 31.12 -8.38 -24.80
CA SER A 59 31.82 -7.80 -23.67
C SER A 59 31.55 -8.70 -22.48
N SER A 60 32.61 -9.35 -21.97
CA SER A 60 32.55 -9.98 -20.67
C SER A 60 32.07 -8.95 -19.64
N PRO A 61 31.16 -9.32 -18.72
CA PRO A 61 30.75 -8.42 -17.67
C PRO A 61 31.99 -7.96 -16.89
N PRO A 62 32.07 -6.68 -16.49
CA PRO A 62 33.21 -6.18 -15.74
C PRO A 62 33.39 -6.99 -14.46
N PRO A 63 34.65 -7.24 -14.04
CA PRO A 63 34.91 -7.99 -12.82
C PRO A 63 34.31 -7.26 -11.61
N VAL A 64 33.56 -8.00 -10.80
CA VAL A 64 32.92 -7.49 -9.57
C VAL A 64 33.75 -7.86 -8.35
N ALA A 65 33.75 -7.00 -7.32
CA ALA A 65 34.55 -7.21 -6.11
C ALA A 65 34.11 -8.46 -5.31
N PHE A 66 32.81 -8.75 -5.27
CA PHE A 66 32.23 -9.83 -4.46
C PHE A 66 31.41 -10.81 -5.32
N PRO A 67 32.07 -11.68 -6.12
CA PRO A 67 31.39 -12.57 -7.05
C PRO A 67 30.51 -13.62 -6.35
N ARG A 68 30.88 -14.06 -5.14
CA ARG A 68 30.07 -15.01 -4.36
C ARG A 68 28.75 -14.40 -3.89
N ILE A 69 28.78 -13.14 -3.45
CA ILE A 69 27.58 -12.40 -3.02
C ILE A 69 26.69 -12.10 -4.24
N SER A 70 27.31 -11.66 -5.33
CA SER A 70 26.66 -11.48 -6.63
C SER A 70 25.89 -12.73 -7.04
N SER A 71 26.57 -13.87 -7.12
CA SER A 71 25.96 -15.14 -7.50
C SER A 71 24.88 -15.60 -6.50
N ALA A 72 25.07 -15.39 -5.19
CA ALA A 72 24.06 -15.75 -4.20
C ALA A 72 22.75 -14.96 -4.38
N ILE A 73 22.84 -13.65 -4.68
CA ILE A 73 21.67 -12.81 -4.95
C ILE A 73 21.05 -13.17 -6.30
N GLU A 74 21.85 -13.39 -7.34
CA GLU A 74 21.32 -13.77 -8.65
C GLU A 74 20.59 -15.11 -8.61
N ASN A 75 21.16 -16.10 -7.91
CA ASN A 75 20.54 -17.40 -7.71
C ASN A 75 19.26 -17.34 -6.85
N SER A 76 19.04 -16.25 -6.12
CA SER A 76 17.82 -16.06 -5.33
C SER A 76 16.66 -15.47 -6.15
N ILE A 77 16.94 -14.93 -7.35
CA ILE A 77 15.93 -14.44 -8.30
C ILE A 77 15.27 -15.64 -8.97
N VAL A 78 14.19 -16.12 -8.38
CA VAL A 78 13.45 -17.32 -8.84
C VAL A 78 11.97 -17.02 -9.09
N TRP A 79 11.33 -17.89 -9.87
CA TRP A 79 9.92 -17.84 -10.26
C TRP A 79 9.60 -16.48 -10.91
N ASP A 80 8.50 -15.83 -10.53
CA ASP A 80 8.10 -14.58 -11.19
C ASP A 80 9.10 -13.43 -10.99
N SER A 81 9.96 -13.52 -9.98
CA SER A 81 11.04 -12.55 -9.75
C SER A 81 11.92 -12.36 -10.99
N VAL A 82 12.11 -13.43 -11.77
CA VAL A 82 12.89 -13.40 -13.02
C VAL A 82 12.29 -12.42 -14.01
N TYR A 83 10.96 -12.38 -14.14
CA TYR A 83 10.28 -11.43 -15.03
C TYR A 83 10.37 -10.01 -14.52
N PHE A 84 10.14 -9.78 -13.21
CA PHE A 84 10.23 -8.43 -12.64
C PHE A 84 11.63 -7.83 -12.78
N VAL A 85 12.68 -8.61 -12.48
CA VAL A 85 14.07 -8.17 -12.65
C VAL A 85 14.41 -7.98 -14.12
N ARG A 86 13.95 -8.87 -15.01
CA ARG A 86 14.18 -8.74 -16.45
C ARG A 86 13.55 -7.47 -17.01
N ILE A 87 12.30 -7.16 -16.66
CA ILE A 87 11.62 -5.95 -17.10
C ILE A 87 12.37 -4.70 -16.58
N ALA A 88 12.85 -4.73 -15.34
CA ALA A 88 13.64 -3.63 -14.78
C ALA A 88 15.00 -3.45 -15.48
N GLN A 89 15.58 -4.53 -16.01
CA GLN A 89 16.87 -4.55 -16.70
C GLN A 89 16.73 -4.16 -18.19
N CYS A 90 15.87 -4.85 -18.92
CA CYS A 90 15.78 -4.83 -20.39
C CYS A 90 14.51 -4.15 -20.92
N GLY A 91 13.52 -3.88 -20.06
CA GLY A 91 12.18 -3.46 -20.48
C GLY A 91 11.29 -4.63 -20.91
N TYR A 92 10.15 -4.31 -21.52
CA TYR A 92 9.20 -5.31 -22.02
C TYR A 92 9.65 -5.83 -23.39
N GLU A 93 10.32 -6.98 -23.39
CA GLU A 93 10.87 -7.60 -24.60
C GLU A 93 9.96 -8.68 -25.20
N TYR A 94 9.27 -9.43 -24.35
CA TYR A 94 8.45 -10.57 -24.75
C TYR A 94 7.00 -10.43 -24.30
N GLU A 95 6.08 -10.99 -25.08
CA GLU A 95 4.63 -10.90 -24.87
C GLU A 95 4.20 -11.42 -23.49
N GLN A 96 4.77 -12.53 -23.01
CA GLN A 96 4.44 -13.06 -21.67
C GLN A 96 4.80 -12.10 -20.53
N SER A 97 5.70 -11.13 -20.78
CA SER A 97 6.10 -10.14 -19.77
C SER A 97 4.98 -9.16 -19.44
N TYR A 98 3.99 -8.97 -20.34
CA TYR A 98 2.86 -8.05 -20.11
C TYR A 98 1.94 -8.47 -18.95
N ALA A 99 2.01 -9.73 -18.51
CA ALA A 99 1.33 -10.18 -17.29
C ALA A 99 1.93 -9.54 -16.01
N PHE A 100 3.17 -9.04 -16.07
CA PHE A 100 3.86 -8.40 -14.95
C PHE A 100 3.79 -6.89 -15.10
N LEU A 101 2.91 -6.27 -14.32
CA LEU A 101 2.62 -4.84 -14.41
C LEU A 101 3.81 -3.94 -14.00
N PRO A 102 3.88 -2.70 -14.51
CA PRO A 102 5.13 -1.95 -14.57
C PRO A 102 5.58 -1.33 -13.25
N LEU A 103 4.72 -1.20 -12.23
CA LEU A 103 5.09 -0.40 -11.05
C LEU A 103 6.28 -0.99 -10.29
N LEU A 104 6.28 -2.30 -10.02
CA LEU A 104 7.39 -2.93 -9.30
C LEU A 104 8.70 -2.89 -10.12
N PRO A 105 8.75 -3.31 -11.41
CA PRO A 105 9.93 -3.19 -12.24
C PRO A 105 10.47 -1.76 -12.33
N LEU A 106 9.58 -0.77 -12.46
CA LEU A 106 9.96 0.65 -12.53
C LEU A 106 10.63 1.10 -11.23
N CYS A 107 10.05 0.76 -10.06
CA CYS A 107 10.66 1.04 -8.76
C CYS A 107 12.02 0.34 -8.59
N ILE A 108 12.14 -0.92 -9.01
CA ILE A 108 13.40 -1.68 -8.98
C ILE A 108 14.46 -0.98 -9.84
N SER A 109 14.10 -0.61 -11.06
CA SER A 109 15.01 0.07 -11.99
C SER A 109 15.46 1.41 -11.42
N LEU A 110 14.52 2.24 -10.96
CA LEU A 110 14.80 3.54 -10.33
C LEU A 110 15.75 3.39 -9.14
N LEU A 111 15.44 2.48 -8.21
CA LEU A 111 16.23 2.30 -7.00
C LEU A 111 17.65 1.80 -7.32
N SER A 112 17.79 0.86 -8.27
CA SER A 112 19.09 0.34 -8.71
C SER A 112 19.96 1.41 -9.39
N ARG A 113 19.33 2.30 -10.17
CA ARG A 113 19.99 3.33 -10.99
C ARG A 113 20.16 4.66 -10.25
N THR A 114 19.72 4.76 -9.00
CA THR A 114 19.89 5.95 -8.16
C THR A 114 20.61 5.60 -6.86
N VAL A 115 19.89 5.04 -5.89
CA VAL A 115 20.39 4.81 -4.53
C VAL A 115 21.46 3.72 -4.50
N PHE A 116 21.30 2.65 -5.29
CA PHE A 116 22.20 1.49 -5.24
C PHE A 116 23.25 1.43 -6.36
N VAL A 117 23.43 2.51 -7.13
CA VAL A 117 24.49 2.61 -8.14
C VAL A 117 25.88 2.29 -7.59
N PRO A 118 26.27 2.74 -6.37
CA PRO A 118 27.59 2.43 -5.82
C PRO A 118 27.84 0.93 -5.58
N LEU A 119 26.78 0.11 -5.53
CA LEU A 119 26.91 -1.35 -5.34
C LEU A 119 27.15 -2.09 -6.66
N VAL A 120 26.93 -1.46 -7.82
CA VAL A 120 27.12 -2.08 -9.14
C VAL A 120 28.55 -2.61 -9.34
N PRO A 121 29.65 -1.86 -9.06
CA PRO A 121 30.99 -2.43 -9.16
C PRO A 121 31.30 -3.52 -8.12
N LEU A 122 30.52 -3.58 -7.03
CA LEU A 122 30.75 -4.54 -5.94
C LEU A 122 30.12 -5.91 -6.23
N ILE A 123 28.86 -5.93 -6.69
CA ILE A 123 28.09 -7.17 -6.86
C ILE A 123 27.49 -7.34 -8.26
N GLY A 124 27.66 -6.38 -9.17
CA GLY A 124 27.14 -6.44 -10.53
C GLY A 124 25.70 -5.91 -10.65
N GLN A 125 25.34 -5.46 -11.85
CA GLN A 125 24.06 -4.78 -12.10
C GLN A 125 22.84 -5.65 -11.80
N ARG A 126 22.87 -6.93 -12.17
CA ARG A 126 21.74 -7.83 -11.97
C ARG A 126 21.52 -8.15 -10.50
N ALA A 127 22.59 -8.41 -9.74
CA ALA A 127 22.50 -8.54 -8.29
C ALA A 127 21.96 -7.26 -7.62
N VAL A 128 22.35 -6.07 -8.06
CA VAL A 128 21.79 -4.81 -7.55
C VAL A 128 20.29 -4.68 -7.83
N LEU A 129 19.82 -5.10 -9.01
CA LEU A 129 18.38 -5.15 -9.32
C LEU A 129 17.64 -6.13 -8.39
N GLY A 130 18.20 -7.33 -8.18
CA GLY A 130 17.64 -8.31 -7.23
C GLY A 130 17.56 -7.75 -5.81
N LEU A 131 18.65 -7.17 -5.32
CA LEU A 131 18.71 -6.50 -4.01
C LEU A 131 17.67 -5.38 -3.89
N SER A 132 17.53 -4.56 -4.94
CA SER A 132 16.52 -3.49 -5.00
C SER A 132 15.11 -4.05 -4.83
N GLY A 133 14.80 -5.17 -5.49
CA GLY A 133 13.53 -5.88 -5.35
C GLY A 133 13.26 -6.36 -3.92
N TYR A 134 14.24 -7.00 -3.28
CA TYR A 134 14.11 -7.44 -1.88
C TYR A 134 13.88 -6.26 -0.94
N VAL A 135 14.66 -5.19 -1.08
CA VAL A 135 14.55 -4.00 -0.23
C VAL A 135 13.17 -3.36 -0.39
N LEU A 136 12.73 -3.12 -1.63
CA LEU A 136 11.43 -2.52 -1.91
C LEU A 136 10.29 -3.33 -1.30
N ASN A 137 10.31 -4.65 -1.46
CA ASN A 137 9.24 -5.49 -0.97
C ASN A 137 9.20 -5.58 0.54
N ASN A 138 10.34 -5.74 1.21
CA ASN A 138 10.36 -5.81 2.67
C ASN A 138 9.98 -4.47 3.30
N ILE A 139 10.41 -3.35 2.72
CA ILE A 139 9.98 -2.01 3.14
C ILE A 139 8.48 -1.83 2.92
N ALA A 140 7.98 -2.18 1.73
CA ALA A 140 6.56 -2.08 1.41
C ALA A 140 5.70 -2.93 2.35
N PHE A 141 6.16 -4.12 2.72
CA PHE A 141 5.49 -4.97 3.71
C PHE A 141 5.39 -4.30 5.09
N VAL A 142 6.50 -3.73 5.58
CA VAL A 142 6.52 -3.06 6.88
C VAL A 142 5.54 -1.88 6.90
N PHE A 143 5.52 -1.06 5.85
CA PHE A 143 4.54 0.02 5.74
C PHE A 143 3.11 -0.50 5.57
N ALA A 144 2.89 -1.57 4.81
CA ALA A 144 1.57 -2.19 4.67
C ALA A 144 1.03 -2.66 6.02
N ALA A 145 1.87 -3.27 6.87
CA ALA A 145 1.49 -3.69 8.21
C ALA A 145 1.13 -2.49 9.12
N LEU A 146 1.87 -1.38 9.03
CA LEU A 146 1.56 -0.15 9.77
C LEU A 146 0.25 0.49 9.30
N TYR A 147 0.05 0.62 7.99
CA TYR A 147 -1.21 1.13 7.45
C TYR A 147 -2.39 0.21 7.77
N LEU A 148 -2.17 -1.11 7.79
CA LEU A 148 -3.18 -2.06 8.21
C LEU A 148 -3.59 -1.82 9.66
N TYR A 149 -2.63 -1.67 10.58
CA TYR A 149 -2.92 -1.34 11.98
C TYR A 149 -3.74 -0.05 12.11
N ARG A 150 -3.30 1.02 11.44
CA ARG A 150 -3.98 2.32 11.48
C ARG A 150 -5.38 2.27 10.89
N LEU A 151 -5.55 1.60 9.76
CA LEU A 151 -6.85 1.38 9.14
C LEU A 151 -7.76 0.53 10.04
N SER A 152 -7.24 -0.52 10.65
CA SER A 152 -7.99 -1.39 11.56
C SER A 152 -8.47 -0.66 12.80
N ILE A 153 -7.70 0.29 13.36
CA ILE A 153 -8.19 1.14 14.45
C ILE A 153 -9.42 1.93 14.02
N ILE A 154 -9.38 2.54 12.82
CA ILE A 154 -10.50 3.35 12.31
C ILE A 154 -11.76 2.50 12.12
N ILE A 155 -11.60 1.29 11.56
CA ILE A 155 -12.73 0.41 11.22
C ILE A 155 -13.28 -0.31 12.45
N LEU A 156 -12.41 -0.97 13.22
CA LEU A 156 -12.82 -1.84 14.33
C LEU A 156 -13.12 -1.04 15.61
N LYS A 157 -12.56 0.16 15.74
CA LYS A 157 -12.62 0.99 16.96
C LYS A 157 -12.12 0.26 18.22
N ASP A 158 -11.29 -0.77 18.03
CA ASP A 158 -10.67 -1.57 19.08
C ASP A 158 -9.16 -1.68 18.79
N PRO A 159 -8.30 -1.03 19.60
CA PRO A 159 -6.85 -1.03 19.39
C PRO A 159 -6.20 -2.39 19.64
N GLU A 160 -6.84 -3.28 20.41
CA GLU A 160 -6.32 -4.61 20.72
C GLU A 160 -6.65 -5.58 19.58
N ALA A 161 -7.88 -5.56 19.06
CA ALA A 161 -8.24 -6.31 17.86
C ALA A 161 -7.39 -5.88 16.65
N ALA A 162 -7.18 -4.57 16.47
CA ALA A 162 -6.31 -4.04 15.42
C ALA A 162 -4.86 -4.52 15.54
N LEU A 163 -4.32 -4.58 16.77
CA LEU A 163 -2.98 -5.10 17.03
C LEU A 163 -2.88 -6.58 16.65
N ARG A 164 -3.83 -7.40 17.11
CA ARG A 164 -3.86 -8.85 16.81
C ARG A 164 -3.95 -9.12 15.31
N ALA A 165 -4.83 -8.41 14.60
CA ALA A 165 -4.94 -8.53 13.15
C ALA A 165 -3.62 -8.19 12.44
N SER A 166 -2.94 -7.14 12.89
CA SER A 166 -1.65 -6.71 12.32
C SER A 166 -0.52 -7.69 12.62
N ILE A 167 -0.50 -8.31 13.81
CA ILE A 167 0.47 -9.37 14.14
C ILE A 167 0.20 -10.62 13.30
N LEU A 168 -1.05 -11.03 13.13
CA LEU A 168 -1.41 -12.16 12.25
C LEU A 168 -1.00 -11.90 10.80
N PHE A 169 -1.14 -10.66 10.32
CA PHE A 169 -0.62 -10.27 9.01
C PHE A 169 0.91 -10.40 8.92
N CYS A 170 1.65 -10.02 9.98
CA CYS A 170 3.11 -10.16 10.03
C CYS A 170 3.58 -11.62 9.97
N PHE A 171 2.83 -12.56 10.57
CA PHE A 171 3.19 -13.97 10.70
C PHE A 171 2.25 -14.92 9.92
N ASN A 172 1.86 -14.52 8.71
CA ASN A 172 1.04 -15.37 7.83
C ASN A 172 1.91 -16.44 7.13
N PRO A 173 1.47 -17.70 6.99
CA PRO A 173 2.17 -18.73 6.20
C PRO A 173 2.54 -18.30 4.77
N ALA A 174 1.74 -17.45 4.13
CA ALA A 174 2.02 -16.90 2.80
C ALA A 174 3.13 -15.83 2.77
N SER A 175 3.78 -15.53 3.92
CA SER A 175 4.75 -14.43 4.03
C SER A 175 6.04 -14.62 3.23
N ILE A 176 6.28 -15.83 2.69
CA ILE A 176 7.39 -16.06 1.76
C ILE A 176 7.23 -15.23 0.48
N PHE A 177 6.01 -15.14 -0.06
CA PHE A 177 5.71 -14.27 -1.21
C PHE A 177 5.89 -12.80 -0.85
N TYR A 178 5.59 -12.45 0.40
CA TYR A 178 5.80 -11.11 0.96
C TYR A 178 7.25 -10.81 1.38
N SER A 179 8.21 -11.67 1.08
CA SER A 179 9.64 -11.39 1.29
C SER A 179 10.48 -11.56 0.03
N SER A 180 9.96 -12.29 -0.97
CA SER A 180 10.52 -12.44 -2.32
C SER A 180 10.14 -11.26 -3.24
N ILE A 181 10.72 -11.20 -4.46
CA ILE A 181 10.55 -10.09 -5.41
C ILE A 181 9.24 -10.25 -6.20
N TYR A 182 8.10 -10.01 -5.54
CA TYR A 182 6.78 -9.98 -6.15
C TYR A 182 5.99 -8.70 -5.89
N SER A 183 4.94 -8.44 -6.66
CA SER A 183 4.18 -7.18 -6.58
C SER A 183 3.14 -7.11 -5.47
N GLU A 184 2.87 -8.18 -4.73
CA GLU A 184 1.79 -8.23 -3.72
C GLU A 184 2.04 -7.29 -2.55
N ASN A 185 3.28 -7.11 -2.10
CA ASN A 185 3.58 -6.17 -1.01
C ASN A 185 3.33 -4.73 -1.41
N LEU A 186 3.78 -4.35 -2.60
CA LEU A 186 3.57 -3.01 -3.12
C LEU A 186 2.09 -2.76 -3.39
N TYR A 187 1.39 -3.76 -3.93
CA TYR A 187 -0.07 -3.74 -4.08
C TYR A 187 -0.79 -3.59 -2.72
N ALA A 188 -0.38 -4.36 -1.70
CA ALA A 188 -0.97 -4.30 -0.36
C ALA A 188 -0.74 -2.94 0.29
N LEU A 189 0.48 -2.40 0.22
CA LEU A 189 0.80 -1.07 0.72
C LEU A 189 -0.10 -0.01 0.09
N LEU A 190 -0.21 -0.01 -1.25
CA LEU A 190 -0.98 1.00 -1.97
C LEU A 190 -2.48 0.85 -1.75
N SER A 191 -2.99 -0.38 -1.67
CA SER A 191 -4.41 -0.64 -1.44
C SER A 191 -4.82 -0.29 0.00
N ILE A 192 -4.10 -0.81 0.99
CA ILE A 192 -4.40 -0.58 2.41
C ILE A 192 -4.14 0.87 2.77
N GLY A 193 -3.01 1.44 2.33
CA GLY A 193 -2.68 2.84 2.55
C GLY A 193 -3.65 3.79 1.82
N GLY A 194 -4.05 3.45 0.60
CA GLY A 194 -5.08 4.19 -0.13
C GLY A 194 -6.42 4.20 0.61
N LEU A 195 -6.84 3.06 1.16
CA LEU A 195 -8.07 2.96 1.95
C LEU A 195 -7.96 3.70 3.29
N TYR A 196 -6.79 3.66 3.95
CA TYR A 196 -6.51 4.48 5.13
C TYR A 196 -6.65 5.97 4.82
N HIS A 197 -6.07 6.44 3.72
CA HIS A 197 -6.18 7.83 3.29
C HIS A 197 -7.61 8.21 2.89
N LEU A 198 -8.38 7.26 2.35
CA LEU A 198 -9.79 7.44 2.02
C LEU A 198 -10.63 7.65 3.28
N MET A 199 -10.44 6.78 4.28
CA MET A 199 -11.16 6.85 5.56
C MET A 199 -10.70 8.04 6.42
N SER A 200 -9.47 8.51 6.25
CA SER A 200 -8.93 9.69 6.94
C SER A 200 -9.37 11.03 6.31
N GLY A 201 -10.16 11.01 5.22
CA GLY A 201 -10.67 12.21 4.55
C GLY A 201 -9.71 12.86 3.54
N THR A 202 -8.58 12.23 3.21
CA THR A 202 -7.59 12.73 2.24
C THR A 202 -7.83 12.16 0.83
N CYS A 203 -8.88 12.62 0.15
CA CYS A 203 -9.34 12.03 -1.11
C CYS A 203 -8.28 11.97 -2.23
N ASN A 204 -7.52 13.05 -2.46
CA ASN A 204 -6.55 13.08 -3.57
C ASN A 204 -5.44 12.02 -3.40
N PHE A 205 -4.89 11.89 -2.19
CA PHE A 205 -3.89 10.87 -1.88
C PHE A 205 -4.48 9.46 -1.95
N ALA A 206 -5.71 9.28 -1.45
CA ALA A 206 -6.42 8.01 -1.54
C ALA A 206 -6.60 7.56 -2.99
N THR A 207 -7.13 8.43 -3.87
CA THR A 207 -7.32 8.13 -5.28
C THR A 207 -6.01 7.80 -5.98
N LEU A 208 -4.95 8.58 -5.73
CA LEU A 208 -3.63 8.31 -6.32
C LEU A 208 -3.10 6.94 -5.90
N TRP A 209 -3.16 6.61 -4.61
CA TRP A 209 -2.66 5.34 -4.09
C TRP A 209 -3.47 4.15 -4.61
N LEU A 210 -4.80 4.25 -4.61
CA LEU A 210 -5.68 3.22 -5.15
C LEU A 210 -5.49 3.06 -6.66
N ALA A 211 -5.26 4.14 -7.42
CA ALA A 211 -4.93 4.06 -8.84
C ALA A 211 -3.58 3.37 -9.08
N LEU A 212 -2.53 3.79 -8.35
CA LEU A 212 -1.20 3.17 -8.44
C LEU A 212 -1.21 1.69 -8.05
N SER A 213 -2.10 1.26 -7.14
CA SER A 213 -2.27 -0.17 -6.82
C SER A 213 -2.63 -1.00 -8.06
N GLY A 214 -3.41 -0.44 -8.99
CA GLY A 214 -3.75 -1.05 -10.27
C GLY A 214 -2.54 -1.24 -11.19
N SER A 215 -1.51 -0.38 -11.07
CA SER A 215 -0.23 -0.53 -11.77
C SER A 215 0.73 -1.52 -11.10
N ALA A 216 0.47 -1.94 -9.85
CA ALA A 216 1.21 -3.03 -9.21
C ALA A 216 0.62 -4.39 -9.60
N ARG A 217 -0.71 -4.49 -9.63
CA ARG A 217 -1.47 -5.70 -10.02
C ARG A 217 -2.80 -5.31 -10.66
N SER A 218 -3.22 -6.06 -11.67
CA SER A 218 -4.50 -5.85 -12.35
C SER A 218 -5.70 -5.87 -11.40
N ASN A 219 -5.67 -6.68 -10.34
CA ASN A 219 -6.70 -6.71 -9.29
C ASN A 219 -6.95 -5.34 -8.64
N GLY A 220 -5.98 -4.43 -8.66
CA GLY A 220 -6.15 -3.07 -8.14
C GLY A 220 -7.18 -2.24 -8.88
N VAL A 221 -7.61 -2.63 -10.08
CA VAL A 221 -8.76 -1.99 -10.74
C VAL A 221 -10.02 -2.03 -9.87
N LEU A 222 -10.19 -3.08 -9.05
CA LEU A 222 -11.33 -3.22 -8.15
C LEU A 222 -11.34 -2.15 -7.04
N ASN A 223 -10.18 -1.56 -6.72
CA ASN A 223 -10.11 -0.49 -5.74
C ASN A 223 -10.83 0.78 -6.17
N ALA A 224 -11.09 0.97 -7.47
CA ALA A 224 -11.97 2.04 -7.95
C ALA A 224 -13.39 1.92 -7.37
N GLY A 225 -13.84 0.70 -7.04
CA GLY A 225 -15.13 0.44 -6.40
C GLY A 225 -15.30 1.16 -5.07
N TYR A 226 -14.25 1.31 -4.26
CA TYR A 226 -14.31 2.06 -3.00
C TYR A 226 -14.61 3.55 -3.23
N ILE A 227 -13.98 4.15 -4.24
CA ILE A 227 -14.19 5.55 -4.60
C ILE A 227 -15.59 5.74 -5.20
N CYS A 228 -16.00 4.85 -6.10
CA CYS A 228 -17.34 4.85 -6.68
C CYS A 228 -18.41 4.73 -5.59
N PHE A 229 -18.23 3.82 -4.63
CA PHE A 229 -19.18 3.66 -3.53
C PHE A 229 -19.27 4.91 -2.66
N GLN A 230 -18.14 5.50 -2.26
CA GLN A 230 -18.13 6.71 -1.44
C GLN A 230 -18.79 7.90 -2.16
N THR A 231 -18.49 8.09 -3.44
CA THR A 231 -19.09 9.18 -4.24
C THR A 231 -20.58 8.97 -4.46
N MET A 232 -21.02 7.72 -4.72
CA MET A 232 -22.44 7.38 -4.79
C MET A 232 -23.16 7.63 -3.46
N HIS A 233 -22.55 7.26 -2.34
CA HIS A 233 -23.13 7.47 -1.01
C HIS A 233 -23.27 8.97 -0.69
N GLN A 234 -22.24 9.76 -0.98
CA GLN A 234 -22.30 11.22 -0.82
C GLN A 234 -23.34 11.88 -1.72
N ALA A 235 -23.45 11.44 -2.97
CA ALA A 235 -24.46 11.93 -3.90
C ALA A 235 -25.89 11.56 -3.45
N TYR A 236 -26.06 10.33 -2.94
CA TYR A 236 -27.32 9.87 -2.35
C TYR A 236 -27.71 10.73 -1.16
N ASP A 237 -26.82 10.94 -0.19
CA ASP A 237 -27.09 11.76 0.98
C ASP A 237 -27.41 13.20 0.59
N ALA A 238 -26.65 13.80 -0.34
CA ALA A 238 -26.92 15.15 -0.82
C ALA A 238 -28.30 15.28 -1.50
N PHE A 239 -28.73 14.25 -2.25
CA PHE A 239 -30.03 14.23 -2.92
C PHE A 239 -31.18 14.09 -1.92
N PHE A 240 -31.08 13.14 -0.97
CA PHE A 240 -32.15 12.86 -0.02
C PHE A 240 -32.23 13.91 1.12
N VAL A 241 -31.11 14.42 1.62
CA VAL A 241 -31.09 15.51 2.61
C VAL A 241 -31.64 16.81 2.01
N ARG A 242 -31.27 17.16 0.76
CA ARG A 242 -31.88 18.32 0.09
C ARG A 242 -33.37 18.14 -0.15
N LYS A 243 -33.81 16.93 -0.51
CA LYS A 243 -35.23 16.64 -0.69
C LYS A 243 -36.01 16.77 0.62
N HIS A 244 -35.48 16.27 1.74
CA HIS A 244 -36.11 16.42 3.05
C HIS A 244 -36.09 17.87 3.57
N ALA A 245 -35.00 18.61 3.38
CA ALA A 245 -34.95 20.04 3.72
C ALA A 245 -35.95 20.86 2.91
N TYR A 246 -36.09 20.57 1.61
CA TYR A 246 -37.05 21.24 0.74
C TYR A 246 -38.50 20.89 1.09
N VAL A 247 -38.79 19.62 1.41
CA VAL A 247 -40.13 19.20 1.84
C VAL A 247 -40.48 19.78 3.22
N SER A 248 -39.54 19.84 4.16
CA SER A 248 -39.76 20.48 5.47
C SER A 248 -40.03 21.98 5.30
N PHE A 249 -39.25 22.67 4.46
CA PHE A 249 -39.47 24.08 4.16
C PHE A 249 -40.83 24.35 3.49
N LEU A 250 -41.25 23.47 2.57
CA LEU A 250 -42.59 23.57 1.97
C LEU A 250 -43.70 23.27 2.98
N ALA A 251 -43.49 22.30 3.87
CA ALA A 251 -44.47 21.98 4.92
C ALA A 251 -44.61 23.13 5.93
N ASP A 252 -43.51 23.77 6.33
CA ASP A 252 -43.52 24.95 7.22
C ASP A 252 -44.21 26.15 6.57
N ASN A 253 -43.95 26.41 5.27
CA ASN A 253 -44.65 27.48 4.54
C ASN A 253 -46.15 27.17 4.35
N LEU A 254 -46.51 25.92 4.07
CA LEU A 254 -47.92 25.52 3.96
C LEU A 254 -48.65 25.62 5.31
N TYR A 255 -47.96 25.32 6.43
CA TYR A 255 -48.50 25.50 7.77
C TYR A 255 -48.71 26.98 8.14
N MET A 256 -47.82 27.87 7.70
CA MET A 256 -47.98 29.32 7.87
C MET A 256 -49.17 29.87 7.07
N ASP A 257 -49.45 29.34 5.88
CA ASP A 257 -50.58 29.77 5.04
C ASP A 257 -51.95 29.22 5.51
N LEU A 258 -51.96 28.11 6.25
CA LEU A 258 -53.18 27.50 6.82
C LEU A 258 -53.48 27.92 8.26
N ALA A 259 -52.59 28.67 8.91
CA ALA A 259 -52.83 29.20 10.25
C ALA A 259 -53.87 30.32 10.20
N PRO A 260 -55.05 30.18 10.84
CA PRO A 260 -56.05 31.24 10.85
C PRO A 260 -55.48 32.44 11.61
N GLN A 261 -55.56 33.64 10.99
CA GLN A 261 -55.31 34.91 11.67
C GLN A 261 -56.33 35.10 12.80
N SER A 262 -56.06 34.50 13.95
CA SER A 262 -56.72 34.85 15.19
C SER A 262 -55.71 35.59 16.04
N HIS A 263 -55.97 36.89 16.21
CA HIS A 263 -55.32 37.71 17.22
C HIS A 263 -55.36 37.00 18.57
N PHE A 264 -54.21 36.62 19.12
CA PHE A 264 -54.09 36.43 20.56
C PHE A 264 -52.70 36.91 21.03
N THR A 265 -52.72 38.12 21.59
CA THR A 265 -51.78 38.59 22.59
C THR A 265 -51.74 37.62 23.77
N SER A 266 -50.56 37.08 24.14
CA SER A 266 -50.06 37.00 25.53
C SER A 266 -48.77 36.17 25.62
N SER A 267 -47.71 36.84 26.07
CA SER A 267 -46.69 36.36 27.02
C SER A 267 -46.00 35.01 26.79
N ILE A 268 -44.78 35.03 26.24
CA ILE A 268 -43.72 34.13 26.70
C ILE A 268 -42.49 34.96 27.08
N LEU A 269 -42.27 34.96 28.40
CA LEU A 269 -41.08 35.41 29.11
C LEU A 269 -40.00 34.33 28.98
N VAL A 270 -38.81 34.73 28.49
CA VAL A 270 -37.45 34.34 28.91
C VAL A 270 -37.13 32.86 29.15
N LEU A 271 -36.14 32.35 28.39
CA LEU A 271 -34.87 31.82 28.92
C LEU A 271 -33.87 31.59 27.78
N GLY A 272 -32.83 32.42 27.74
CA GLY A 272 -31.60 32.12 27.00
C GLY A 272 -30.62 31.36 27.89
N TYR A 273 -29.82 30.47 27.29
CA TYR A 273 -28.49 30.05 27.78
C TYR A 273 -27.74 29.46 26.55
N HIS A 274 -26.81 30.20 25.94
CA HIS A 274 -25.37 30.26 26.23
C HIS A 274 -24.55 29.10 25.58
N SER A 275 -23.87 29.43 24.48
CA SER A 275 -22.69 28.72 23.98
C SER A 275 -21.51 28.91 24.95
N PRO A 276 -20.69 27.88 25.24
CA PRO A 276 -19.36 28.10 25.76
C PRO A 276 -18.39 28.37 24.61
N ALA A 277 -17.63 29.46 24.76
CA ALA A 277 -16.41 29.71 24.03
C ALA A 277 -15.34 28.67 24.41
N LEU A 278 -14.53 28.26 23.44
CA LEU A 278 -13.32 27.46 23.65
C LEU A 278 -12.13 28.19 23.04
N GLY A 279 -11.24 28.60 23.93
CA GLY A 279 -9.86 29.03 23.72
C GLY A 279 -9.26 29.39 25.08
N PRO A 280 -7.94 29.29 25.29
CA PRO A 280 -6.88 28.96 24.33
C PRO A 280 -6.35 27.52 24.43
#